data_AF-A0A7J2R960-F1
#
_entry.id   AF-A0A7J2R960-F1
#
_cell.length_a   1.000
_cell.length_b   1.000
_cell.length_c   1.000
_cell.angle_alpha   90.00
_cell.angle_beta   90.00
_cell.angle_gamma   90.00
#
_symmetry.space_group_name_H-M   'P 1'
#
loop_
_entity.id
_entity.type
_entity.pdbx_description
1 polymer ?
#
loop_
_entity_poly.entity_id
_entity_poly.type
_entity_poly.pdbx_seq_one_letter_code
_entity_poly.pdbx_strand_id
1 'polypeptide(L)'
;MKLENQVVSLKLAKQLKEVGYEQEGLFWWVKYKLVRGTYVKGFDEPKKGWRLQYGNKEGYRDEFLELCVASTVAELGEIFPRGYESYKRTSGDSDWICNDNTHKIFFYANTEVNARAKMMWWYLKEK
;
A
#
# COMPACT_ATOMS: atom_id res chain seq x y z
N MET A 1 -9.84 -4.66 13.90
CA MET A 1 -9.35 -3.78 12.82
C MET A 1 -9.25 -4.61 11.55
N LYS A 2 -9.69 -4.09 10.40
CA LYS A 2 -9.67 -4.86 9.14
C LYS A 2 -8.29 -4.79 8.46
N LEU A 3 -7.88 -5.85 7.76
CA LEU A 3 -6.54 -5.95 7.15
C LEU A 3 -6.31 -4.86 6.09
N GLU A 4 -7.33 -4.55 5.29
CA GLU A 4 -7.29 -3.50 4.27
C GLU A 4 -7.03 -2.10 4.84
N ASN A 5 -7.27 -1.89 6.14
CA ASN A 5 -6.95 -0.64 6.83
C ASN A 5 -5.51 -0.62 7.37
N GLN A 6 -4.77 -1.70 7.23
CA GLN A 6 -3.42 -1.89 7.74
C GLN A 6 -2.37 -2.00 6.64
N VAL A 7 -2.78 -2.11 5.39
CA VAL A 7 -1.91 -2.14 4.21
C VAL A 7 -2.14 -0.92 3.32
N VAL A 8 -1.08 -0.45 2.66
CA VAL A 8 -1.17 0.64 1.68
C VAL A 8 -2.15 0.28 0.57
N SER A 9 -3.05 1.21 0.21
CA SER A 9 -3.97 1.03 -0.91
C SER A 9 -3.24 0.83 -2.25
N LEU A 10 -3.84 0.09 -3.19
CA LEU A 10 -3.26 -0.15 -4.52
C LEU A 10 -2.79 1.13 -5.22
N LYS A 11 -3.60 2.20 -5.14
CA LYS A 11 -3.27 3.49 -5.76
C LYS A 11 -1.98 4.06 -5.19
N LEU A 12 -1.86 4.12 -3.86
CA LEU A 12 -0.67 4.68 -3.20
C LEU A 12 0.55 3.76 -3.36
N ALA A 13 0.37 2.44 -3.33
CA ALA A 13 1.43 1.46 -3.57
C ALA A 13 2.09 1.65 -4.95
N LYS A 14 1.27 1.90 -5.98
CA LYS A 14 1.78 2.24 -7.32
C LYS A 14 2.54 3.55 -7.32
N GLN A 15 1.97 4.59 -6.71
CA GLN A 15 2.63 5.91 -6.63
C GLN A 15 3.96 5.83 -5.90
N LEU A 16 4.06 5.05 -4.82
CA LEU A 16 5.30 4.80 -4.08
C LEU A 16 6.33 4.09 -4.96
N LYS A 17 5.93 3.04 -5.68
CA LYS A 17 6.80 2.33 -6.62
C LYS A 17 7.35 3.27 -7.71
N GLU A 18 6.51 4.14 -8.26
CA GLU A 18 6.91 5.10 -9.30
C GLU A 18 7.95 6.11 -8.81
N VAL A 19 7.92 6.49 -7.53
CA VAL A 19 8.92 7.40 -6.92
C VAL A 19 10.11 6.67 -6.30
N GLY A 20 10.29 5.38 -6.61
CA GLY A 20 11.46 4.61 -6.20
C GLY A 20 11.43 4.10 -4.75
N TYR A 21 10.25 3.98 -4.12
CA TYR A 21 10.12 3.31 -2.83
C TYR A 21 10.52 1.83 -2.94
N GLU A 22 11.24 1.36 -1.93
CA GLU A 22 11.71 -0.03 -1.84
C GLU A 22 10.56 -1.02 -1.94
N GLN A 23 10.68 -2.00 -2.83
CA GLN A 23 9.63 -2.99 -3.07
C GLN A 23 9.90 -4.24 -2.25
N GLU A 24 9.92 -4.09 -0.93
CA GLU A 24 10.11 -5.17 0.04
C GLU A 24 9.02 -5.13 1.12
N GLY A 25 8.44 -6.28 1.42
CA GLY A 25 7.37 -6.39 2.41
C GLY A 25 6.61 -7.71 2.34
N LEU A 26 5.74 -7.92 3.32
CA LEU A 26 4.96 -9.16 3.47
C LEU A 26 3.72 -9.25 2.58
N PHE A 27 3.15 -8.09 2.22
CA PHE A 27 1.94 -8.00 1.42
C PHE A 27 2.21 -7.35 0.08
N TRP A 28 1.51 -7.84 -0.94
CA TRP A 28 1.70 -7.43 -2.32
C TRP A 28 0.37 -7.21 -3.02
N TRP A 29 0.27 -6.11 -3.74
CA TRP A 29 -0.71 -5.96 -4.80
C TRP A 29 -0.19 -6.68 -6.03
N VAL A 30 -0.97 -7.65 -6.48
CA VAL A 30 -0.59 -8.52 -7.60
C VAL A 30 -1.62 -8.40 -8.71
N LYS A 31 -1.15 -8.00 -9.89
CA LYS A 31 -1.95 -7.99 -11.12
C LYS A 31 -1.85 -9.34 -11.78
N TYR A 32 -2.95 -10.07 -11.80
CA TYR A 32 -3.01 -11.39 -12.40
C TYR A 32 -3.73 -11.35 -13.75
N LYS A 33 -3.30 -12.24 -14.63
CA LYS A 33 -4.04 -12.61 -15.83
C LYS A 33 -4.48 -14.04 -15.63
N LEU A 34 -5.80 -14.28 -15.57
CA LEU A 34 -6.29 -15.67 -15.63
C LEU A 34 -5.92 -16.22 -17.02
N VAL A 35 -4.98 -17.18 -17.04
CA VAL A 35 -4.68 -17.95 -18.25
C VAL A 35 -5.82 -18.96 -18.42
N ARG A 36 -6.38 -19.05 -19.65
CA ARG A 36 -7.42 -20.04 -19.99
C ARG A 36 -6.97 -21.43 -19.54
N GLY A 37 -7.73 -22.07 -18.66
CA GLY A 37 -7.44 -23.44 -18.18
C GLY A 37 -7.77 -23.68 -16.70
N THR A 38 -7.67 -22.66 -15.84
CA THR A 38 -8.12 -22.74 -14.43
C THR A 38 -9.60 -22.39 -14.34
N TYR A 39 -10.45 -23.18 -14.99
CA TYR A 39 -11.90 -23.02 -14.92
C TYR A 39 -12.40 -23.52 -13.56
N VAL A 40 -12.67 -22.61 -12.63
CA VAL A 40 -13.76 -22.85 -11.67
C VAL A 40 -15.04 -22.74 -12.51
N LYS A 41 -15.81 -23.84 -12.64
CA LYS A 41 -17.09 -23.86 -13.36
C LYS A 41 -17.94 -22.63 -12.95
N GLY A 42 -18.27 -21.76 -13.91
CA GLY A 42 -19.20 -20.63 -13.71
C GLY A 42 -18.68 -19.21 -14.01
N PHE A 43 -17.46 -19.04 -14.54
CA PHE A 43 -16.98 -17.72 -15.01
C PHE A 43 -16.47 -17.80 -16.45
N ASP A 44 -17.22 -17.22 -17.39
CA ASP A 44 -16.94 -17.31 -18.84
C ASP A 44 -15.94 -16.28 -19.39
N GLU A 45 -15.30 -15.46 -18.56
CA GLU A 45 -14.29 -14.49 -19.04
C GLU A 45 -13.04 -14.43 -18.16
N PRO A 46 -11.83 -14.36 -18.78
CA PRO A 46 -10.59 -14.11 -18.04
C PRO A 46 -10.64 -12.71 -17.40
N LYS A 47 -10.99 -12.65 -16.11
CA LYS A 47 -10.91 -11.42 -15.33
C LYS A 47 -9.45 -11.01 -15.17
N LYS A 48 -9.12 -9.81 -15.67
CA LYS A 48 -7.91 -9.08 -15.27
C LYS A 48 -8.25 -8.29 -14.02
N GLY A 49 -7.42 -8.40 -13.00
CA GLY A 49 -7.68 -7.73 -11.73
C GLY A 49 -6.43 -7.57 -10.88
N TRP A 50 -6.58 -6.77 -9.83
CA TRP A 50 -5.63 -6.66 -8.75
C TRP A 50 -6.16 -7.40 -7.54
N ARG A 51 -5.29 -8.12 -6.85
CA ARG A 51 -5.60 -8.71 -5.54
C ARG A 51 -4.48 -8.43 -4.56
N LEU A 52 -4.84 -8.36 -3.28
CA LEU A 52 -3.87 -8.35 -2.18
C LEU A 52 -3.46 -9.80 -1.92
N GLN A 53 -2.17 -10.06 -1.82
CA GLN A 53 -1.63 -11.38 -1.53
C GLN A 53 -0.56 -11.29 -0.45
N TYR A 54 -0.57 -12.25 0.47
CA TYR A 54 0.48 -12.45 1.46
C TYR A 54 1.54 -13.39 0.89
N GLY A 55 2.82 -13.12 1.16
CA GLY A 55 3.94 -13.98 0.79
C GLY A 55 5.11 -13.21 0.16
N ASN A 56 6.20 -13.93 -0.11
CA ASN A 56 7.37 -13.34 -0.75
C ASN A 56 7.17 -13.19 -2.27
N LYS A 57 7.94 -12.28 -2.87
CA LYS A 57 7.93 -12.06 -4.32
C LYS A 57 8.31 -13.31 -5.11
N GLU A 58 9.11 -14.20 -4.53
CA GLU A 58 9.67 -15.39 -5.18
C GLU A 58 8.66 -16.53 -5.35
N GLY A 59 7.61 -16.58 -4.53
CA GLY A 59 6.52 -17.56 -4.67
C GLY A 59 5.55 -17.24 -5.82
N TYR A 60 5.73 -16.11 -6.50
CA TYR A 60 4.85 -15.65 -7.56
C TYR A 60 5.32 -16.20 -8.92
N ARG A 61 4.56 -17.18 -9.47
CA ARG A 61 4.79 -17.73 -10.83
C ARG A 61 4.81 -16.61 -11.88
N ASP A 62 5.53 -16.82 -12.98
CA ASP A 62 5.69 -15.89 -14.13
C ASP A 62 4.38 -15.39 -14.80
N GLU A 63 3.22 -15.80 -14.30
CA GLU A 63 1.89 -15.43 -14.77
C GLU A 63 1.42 -14.05 -14.28
N PHE A 64 2.17 -13.38 -13.41
CA PHE A 64 1.82 -12.05 -12.89
C PHE A 64 2.39 -10.93 -13.75
N LEU A 65 1.50 -10.01 -14.15
CA LEU A 65 1.84 -8.92 -15.07
C LEU A 65 2.52 -7.75 -14.36
N GLU A 66 2.20 -7.54 -13.09
CA GLU A 66 2.60 -6.34 -12.35
C GLU A 66 2.50 -6.60 -10.84
N LEU A 67 3.48 -6.09 -10.09
CA LEU A 67 3.58 -6.23 -8.64
C LEU A 67 3.91 -4.87 -8.01
N CYS A 68 3.25 -4.55 -6.90
CA CYS A 68 3.58 -3.41 -6.03
C CYS A 68 3.51 -3.87 -4.58
N VAL A 69 4.49 -3.51 -3.75
CA VAL A 69 4.43 -3.81 -2.33
C VAL A 69 3.25 -3.07 -1.68
N ALA A 70 2.52 -3.77 -0.81
CA ALA A 70 1.41 -3.24 -0.04
C ALA A 70 1.84 -3.09 1.42
N SER A 71 2.79 -2.18 1.68
CA SER A 71 3.42 -2.05 2.99
C SER A 71 2.39 -1.86 4.10
N THR A 72 2.72 -2.38 5.28
CA THR A 72 1.87 -2.28 6.45
C THR A 72 2.10 -0.95 7.18
N VAL A 73 1.18 -0.62 8.09
CA VAL A 73 1.38 0.52 9.01
C VAL A 73 2.69 0.38 9.82
N ALA A 74 3.04 -0.84 10.20
CA ALA A 74 4.24 -1.15 10.98
C ALA A 74 5.50 -0.97 10.14
N GLU A 75 5.55 -1.59 8.95
CA GLU A 75 6.68 -1.46 8.01
C GLU A 75 6.96 0.01 7.68
N LEU A 76 5.92 0.81 7.38
CA LEU A 76 6.11 2.25 7.15
C LEU A 76 6.57 3.00 8.42
N GLY A 77 6.14 2.55 9.59
CA GLY A 77 6.54 3.14 10.88
C GLY A 77 8.01 2.96 11.23
N GLU A 78 8.63 1.89 10.75
CA GLU A 78 10.06 1.62 10.97
C GLU A 78 10.98 2.50 10.12
N ILE A 79 10.47 3.02 8.99
CA ILE A 79 11.25 3.84 8.05
C ILE A 79 11.29 5.31 8.48
N PHE A 80 10.23 5.81 9.12
CA PHE A 80 10.18 7.22 9.50
C PHE A 80 11.23 7.56 10.58
N PRO A 81 11.92 8.71 10.45
CA PRO A 81 12.78 9.23 11.50
C PRO A 81 12.03 9.47 12.82
N ARG A 82 12.75 9.87 13.87
CA ARG A 82 12.12 10.34 15.12
C ARG A 82 11.36 11.66 14.87
N GLY A 83 10.25 11.86 15.59
CA GLY A 83 9.44 13.08 15.51
C GLY A 83 8.21 13.00 14.59
N TYR A 84 7.95 11.81 14.04
CA TYR A 84 6.77 11.51 13.23
C TYR A 84 5.71 10.87 14.08
N GLU A 85 4.48 11.29 13.82
CA GLU A 85 3.33 10.77 14.53
C GLU A 85 2.20 10.51 13.55
N SER A 86 1.33 9.58 13.91
CA SER A 86 0.04 9.44 13.26
C SER A 86 -1.04 9.19 14.30
N TYR A 87 -2.17 9.86 14.11
CA TYR A 87 -3.29 9.81 15.04
C TYR A 87 -4.59 10.01 14.30
N LYS A 88 -5.67 9.52 14.90
CA LYS A 88 -7.02 9.68 14.36
C LYS A 88 -7.63 10.97 14.89
N ARG A 89 -8.24 11.78 14.01
CA ARG A 89 -9.01 12.95 14.45
C ARG A 89 -10.24 12.51 15.24
N THR A 90 -10.54 13.28 16.29
CA THR A 90 -11.73 13.07 17.13
C THR A 90 -12.93 13.91 16.69
N SER A 91 -12.75 14.92 15.83
CA SER A 91 -13.81 15.84 15.40
C SER A 91 -13.94 15.96 13.88
N GLY A 92 -15.19 15.90 13.40
CA GLY A 92 -15.60 16.27 12.05
C GLY A 92 -15.41 15.17 11.00
N ASP A 93 -14.20 14.65 10.87
CA ASP A 93 -13.85 13.66 9.84
C ASP A 93 -13.15 12.46 10.48
N SER A 94 -13.52 11.24 10.07
CA SER A 94 -12.92 9.98 10.54
C SER A 94 -11.52 9.72 9.99
N ASP A 95 -10.82 10.79 9.60
CA ASP A 95 -9.54 10.74 8.94
C ASP A 95 -8.39 10.55 9.94
N TRP A 96 -7.40 9.81 9.46
CA TRP A 96 -6.09 9.69 10.04
C TRP A 96 -5.19 10.79 9.53
N ILE A 97 -4.40 11.33 10.44
CA ILE A 97 -3.33 12.29 10.16
C ILE A 97 -2.01 11.55 10.31
N CYS A 98 -1.07 11.81 9.40
CA CYS A 98 0.35 11.60 9.63
C CYS A 98 1.05 12.95 9.51
N ASN A 99 1.81 13.31 10.54
CA ASN A 99 2.51 14.58 10.62
C ASN A 99 3.99 14.39 10.86
N ASP A 100 4.74 15.34 10.33
CA ASP A 100 6.14 15.55 10.67
C ASP A 100 6.23 16.86 11.44
N ASN A 101 6.50 16.74 12.74
CA ASN A 101 6.61 17.88 13.64
C ASN A 101 7.81 18.78 13.32
N THR A 102 8.81 18.27 12.60
CA THR A 102 10.02 19.02 12.21
C THR A 102 9.71 20.03 11.13
N HIS A 103 9.03 19.60 10.06
CA HIS A 103 8.72 20.45 8.90
C HIS A 103 7.30 21.04 8.92
N LYS A 104 6.48 20.70 9.94
CA LYS A 104 5.07 21.12 10.07
C LYS A 104 4.20 20.71 8.87
N ILE A 105 4.41 19.49 8.39
CA ILE A 105 3.69 18.92 7.24
C ILE A 105 2.66 17.91 7.74
N PHE A 106 1.48 17.92 7.13
CA PHE A 106 0.33 17.09 7.52
C PHE A 106 -0.27 16.39 6.31
N PHE A 107 -0.46 15.08 6.40
CA PHE A 107 -1.17 14.28 5.40
C PHE A 107 -2.39 13.60 6.01
N TYR A 108 -3.50 13.66 5.27
CA TYR A 108 -4.79 13.14 5.69
C TYR A 108 -5.19 11.94 4.83
N ALA A 109 -5.74 10.90 5.45
CA ALA A 109 -6.34 9.77 4.75
C ALA A 109 -7.37 9.04 5.60
N ASN A 110 -8.21 8.22 4.96
CA ASN A 110 -9.20 7.39 5.65
C ASN A 110 -8.60 6.24 6.48
N THR A 111 -7.31 5.93 6.33
CA THR A 111 -6.58 4.92 7.11
C THR A 111 -5.20 5.44 7.50
N GLU A 112 -4.69 4.98 8.64
CA GLU A 112 -3.37 5.39 9.16
C GLU A 112 -2.26 5.08 8.15
N VAL A 113 -2.25 3.86 7.62
CA VAL A 113 -1.26 3.39 6.65
C VAL A 113 -1.26 4.24 5.37
N ASN A 114 -2.42 4.72 4.90
CA ASN A 114 -2.50 5.59 3.73
C ASN A 114 -2.02 7.02 4.05
N ALA A 115 -2.24 7.51 5.27
CA ALA A 115 -1.71 8.81 5.69
C ALA A 115 -0.17 8.76 5.75
N ARG A 116 0.39 7.71 6.34
CA ARG A 116 1.83 7.42 6.35
C ARG A 116 2.39 7.26 4.93
N ALA A 117 1.72 6.53 4.05
CA ALA A 117 2.18 6.34 2.67
C ALA A 117 2.25 7.64 1.87
N LYS A 118 1.30 8.57 2.07
CA LYS A 118 1.35 9.91 1.45
C LYS A 118 2.56 10.71 1.92
N MET A 119 2.86 10.66 3.23
CA MET A 119 4.07 11.27 3.78
C MET A 119 5.33 10.68 3.13
N MET A 120 5.42 9.35 3.06
CA MET A 120 6.56 8.67 2.43
C MET A 120 6.73 9.07 0.96
N TRP A 121 5.63 9.14 0.21
CA TRP A 121 5.65 9.56 -1.19
C TRP A 121 6.17 11.00 -1.35
N TRP A 122 5.75 11.92 -0.47
CA TRP A 122 6.25 13.29 -0.48
C TRP A 122 7.75 13.34 -0.22
N TYR A 123 8.23 12.59 0.78
CA TYR A 123 9.66 12.50 1.10
C TYR A 123 10.51 11.99 -0.06
N LEU A 124 10.04 10.99 -0.79
CA LEU A 124 10.77 10.46 -1.94
C LEU A 124 10.75 11.40 -3.15
N LYS A 125 9.74 12.27 -3.25
CA LYS A 125 9.64 13.27 -4.32
C LYS A 125 10.48 14.51 -4.11
N GLU A 126 10.60 14.98 -2.87
CA GLU A 126 11.33 16.21 -2.51
C GLU A 126 12.82 15.94 -2.21
N LYS A 127 13.32 14.73 -2.51
CA LYS A 127 14.74 14.39 -2.46
C LYS A 127 15.54 15.04 -3.59
#